data_AF-A0A0N4UAX2-F1
#
_entry.id   AF-A0A0N4UAX2-F1
#
_cell.length_a   1.000
_cell.length_b   1.000
_cell.length_c   1.000
_cell.angle_alpha   90.00
_cell.angle_beta   90.00
_cell.angle_gamma   90.00
#
_symmetry.space_group_name_H-M   'P 1'
#
loop_
_entity.id
_entity.type
_entity.pdbx_description
1 polymer ?
#
loop_
_entity_poly.entity_id
_entity_poly.type
_entity_poly.pdbx_seq_one_letter_code
_entity_poly.pdbx_strand_id
1 'polypeptide(L)'
;MEDEGTSDETFFEYDKQMETKSLDEIESEVDSMNSSLWTVSPSKVQDLNQDAGTLLKRLENQTVEAFEELAVMIDKHRLYIDEKEKNKKSALDLWKRVPAVRRRLHNIEERLLDIRAYEENFNRILQMDRIRNFLNNIAEKLRKLYEYYFLTDNSLMGIEAKFDEIRKSLDAKKVSLVTKKPNSKCFWIFCI
;
A
#
# COMPACT_ATOMS: atom_id res chain seq x y z
N MET A 1 20.71 -19.15 11.82
CA MET A 1 19.72 -20.24 11.77
C MET A 1 19.63 -20.65 10.32
N GLU A 2 20.29 -21.75 10.02
CA GLU A 2 19.95 -22.62 8.89
C GLU A 2 18.48 -23.04 9.08
N ASP A 3 17.64 -22.91 8.06
CA ASP A 3 16.54 -23.83 7.67
C ASP A 3 15.56 -23.11 6.72
N GLU A 4 15.92 -23.01 5.43
CA GLU A 4 14.93 -22.74 4.35
C GLU A 4 15.17 -23.59 3.09
N GLY A 5 16.12 -24.55 3.12
CA GLY A 5 16.34 -25.45 1.99
C GLY A 5 15.27 -26.56 1.86
N THR A 6 14.55 -26.83 2.95
CA THR A 6 13.63 -27.96 3.05
C THR A 6 12.29 -27.70 2.36
N SER A 7 11.75 -26.47 2.34
CA SER A 7 10.44 -26.21 1.73
C SER A 7 10.48 -26.32 0.21
N ASP A 8 11.43 -25.65 -0.43
CA ASP A 8 11.47 -25.56 -1.88
C ASP A 8 11.79 -26.92 -2.50
N GLU A 9 12.79 -27.63 -1.97
CA GLU A 9 13.15 -28.97 -2.45
C GLU A 9 12.01 -29.99 -2.29
N THR A 10 11.27 -29.93 -1.17
CA THR A 10 10.12 -30.83 -0.96
C THR A 10 8.98 -30.53 -1.91
N PHE A 11 8.70 -29.25 -2.21
CA PHE A 11 7.73 -28.89 -3.25
C PHE A 11 8.15 -29.40 -4.63
N PHE A 12 9.42 -29.27 -5.01
CA PHE A 12 9.90 -29.75 -6.30
C PHE A 12 9.82 -31.28 -6.45
N GLU A 13 10.11 -32.04 -5.39
CA GLU A 13 9.97 -33.50 -5.41
C GLU A 13 8.49 -33.95 -5.35
N TYR A 14 7.60 -33.17 -4.72
CA TYR A 14 6.16 -33.42 -4.77
C TYR A 14 5.59 -33.17 -6.17
N ASP A 15 5.88 -32.01 -6.76
CA ASP A 15 5.51 -31.66 -8.14
C ASP A 15 6.02 -32.74 -9.10
N LYS A 16 7.16 -33.36 -8.76
CA LYS A 16 7.74 -34.44 -9.54
C LYS A 16 6.90 -35.72 -9.58
N GLN A 17 6.13 -36.01 -8.53
CA GLN A 17 5.34 -37.24 -8.40
C GLN A 17 3.88 -37.07 -8.78
N MET A 18 3.31 -35.87 -8.61
CA MET A 18 1.85 -35.65 -8.65
C MET A 18 1.33 -34.79 -9.81
N GLU A 19 2.20 -34.36 -10.74
CA GLU A 19 1.97 -33.58 -11.98
C GLU A 19 0.59 -32.86 -12.09
N THR A 20 -0.49 -33.59 -12.38
CA THR A 20 -1.86 -33.03 -12.47
C THR A 20 -2.26 -32.19 -11.26
N LYS A 21 -2.06 -32.71 -10.05
CA LYS A 21 -2.39 -31.97 -8.82
C LYS A 21 -1.48 -30.75 -8.66
N SER A 22 -0.24 -30.82 -9.17
CA SER A 22 0.70 -29.70 -9.06
C SER A 22 0.30 -28.50 -9.91
N LEU A 23 -0.27 -28.68 -11.12
CA LEU A 23 -0.72 -27.55 -11.95
C LEU A 23 -1.93 -26.83 -11.35
N ASP A 24 -2.92 -27.59 -10.88
CA ASP A 24 -4.09 -27.02 -10.22
C ASP A 24 -3.73 -26.32 -8.90
N GLU A 25 -2.78 -26.89 -8.14
CA GLU A 25 -2.23 -26.25 -6.94
C GLU A 25 -1.46 -24.96 -7.26
N ILE A 26 -0.66 -24.95 -8.33
CA ILE A 26 0.02 -23.73 -8.79
C ILE A 26 -1.00 -22.69 -9.23
N GLU A 27 -2.03 -23.06 -9.99
CA GLU A 27 -3.09 -22.13 -10.40
C GLU A 27 -3.78 -21.51 -9.18
N SER A 28 -4.13 -22.33 -8.19
CA SER A 28 -4.69 -21.87 -6.92
C SER A 28 -3.75 -20.95 -6.13
N GLU A 29 -2.44 -21.25 -6.12
CA GLU A 29 -1.44 -20.38 -5.51
C GLU A 29 -1.40 -19.02 -6.21
N VAL A 30 -1.38 -19.00 -7.54
CA VAL A 30 -1.36 -17.76 -8.34
C VAL A 30 -2.64 -16.94 -8.15
N ASP A 31 -3.81 -17.59 -8.07
CA ASP A 31 -5.07 -16.93 -7.72
C ASP A 31 -5.00 -16.29 -6.33
N SER A 32 -4.47 -17.02 -5.34
CA SER A 32 -4.26 -16.50 -3.98
C SER A 32 -3.29 -15.32 -3.98
N MET A 33 -2.20 -15.39 -4.74
CA MET A 33 -1.25 -14.29 -4.90
C MET A 33 -1.93 -13.05 -5.48
N ASN A 34 -2.77 -13.21 -6.51
CA ASN A 34 -3.49 -12.09 -7.12
C ASN A 34 -4.52 -11.47 -6.16
N SER A 35 -5.23 -12.27 -5.38
CA SER A 35 -6.23 -11.77 -4.43
C SER A 35 -5.63 -11.00 -3.24
N SER A 36 -4.36 -11.26 -2.91
CA SER A 36 -3.66 -10.71 -1.75
C SER A 36 -2.74 -9.51 -2.06
N LEU A 37 -2.74 -9.03 -3.32
CA LEU A 37 -1.95 -7.89 -3.78
C LEU A 37 -2.15 -6.61 -2.93
N TRP A 38 -3.41 -6.30 -2.62
CA TRP A 38 -3.78 -5.20 -1.73
C TRP A 38 -4.38 -5.78 -0.46
N THR A 39 -3.59 -5.79 0.62
CA THR A 39 -4.07 -6.24 1.94
C THR A 39 -4.98 -5.19 2.57
N VAL A 40 -4.72 -3.91 2.27
CA VAL A 40 -5.51 -2.77 2.70
C VAL A 40 -5.82 -1.91 1.47
N SER A 41 -7.05 -1.42 1.36
CA SER A 41 -7.45 -0.53 0.26
C SER A 41 -6.64 0.77 0.28
N PRO A 42 -6.15 1.26 -0.88
CA PRO A 42 -5.33 2.46 -0.94
C PRO A 42 -6.08 3.75 -0.57
N SER A 43 -5.51 4.55 0.33
CA SER A 43 -6.06 5.80 0.81
C SER A 43 -5.91 6.94 -0.21
N LYS A 44 -6.92 7.82 -0.30
CA LYS A 44 -6.85 9.02 -1.15
C LYS A 44 -6.19 10.18 -0.41
N VAL A 45 -4.86 10.26 -0.40
CA VAL A 45 -4.08 11.25 0.37
C VAL A 45 -3.26 12.21 -0.48
N GLN A 46 -3.33 12.13 -1.81
CA GLN A 46 -2.50 12.91 -2.72
C GLN A 46 -2.70 14.43 -2.53
N ASP A 47 -3.91 14.86 -2.19
CA ASP A 47 -4.26 16.27 -2.02
C ASP A 47 -3.93 16.82 -0.62
N LEU A 48 -3.49 15.97 0.32
CA LEU A 48 -3.31 16.35 1.73
C LEU A 48 -2.32 17.51 1.92
N ASN A 49 -1.31 17.60 1.06
CA ASN A 49 -0.32 18.68 1.08
C ASN A 49 -0.91 20.03 0.62
N GLN A 50 -1.84 19.98 -0.34
CA GLN A 50 -2.59 21.14 -0.79
C GLN A 50 -3.63 21.56 0.27
N ASP A 51 -4.33 20.60 0.87
CA ASP A 51 -5.32 20.83 1.91
C ASP A 51 -4.67 21.50 3.13
N ALA A 52 -3.55 20.97 3.61
CA ALA A 52 -2.77 21.57 4.69
C ALA A 52 -2.28 22.98 4.33
N GLY A 53 -1.84 23.20 3.07
CA GLY A 53 -1.43 24.54 2.61
C GLY A 53 -2.59 25.54 2.58
N THR A 54 -3.80 25.06 2.28
CA THR A 54 -5.02 25.87 2.27
C THR A 54 -5.49 26.19 3.67
N LEU A 55 -5.37 25.23 4.60
CA LEU A 55 -5.65 25.46 6.02
C LEU A 55 -4.70 26.53 6.58
N LEU A 56 -3.39 26.38 6.37
CA LEU A 56 -2.37 27.32 6.83
C LEU A 56 -2.66 28.76 6.38
N LYS A 57 -3.01 28.98 5.11
CA LYS A 57 -3.36 30.30 4.56
C LYS A 57 -4.61 30.92 5.19
N ARG A 58 -5.60 30.10 5.56
CA ARG A 58 -6.87 30.57 6.15
C ARG A 58 -6.80 30.78 7.66
N LEU A 59 -5.74 30.31 8.31
CA LEU A 59 -5.60 30.40 9.77
C LEU A 59 -5.76 31.83 10.29
N GLU A 60 -5.44 32.87 9.51
CA GLU A 60 -5.63 34.28 9.88
C GLU A 60 -7.01 34.55 10.50
N ASN A 61 -8.07 33.88 10.00
CA ASN A 61 -9.47 34.17 10.35
C ASN A 61 -10.20 33.07 11.14
N GLN A 62 -9.61 31.89 11.36
CA GLN A 62 -10.28 30.72 11.96
C GLN A 62 -9.41 30.04 13.03
N THR A 63 -10.03 29.46 14.08
CA THR A 63 -9.28 28.76 15.15
C THR A 63 -9.85 27.39 15.54
N VAL A 64 -11.10 27.28 16.00
CA VAL A 64 -11.64 26.00 16.52
C VAL A 64 -11.76 24.94 15.41
N GLU A 65 -12.44 25.25 14.31
CA GLU A 65 -12.58 24.36 13.15
C GLU A 65 -11.21 23.92 12.59
N ALA A 66 -10.21 24.81 12.65
CA ALA A 66 -8.88 24.54 12.14
C ALA A 66 -8.09 23.51 12.97
N PHE A 67 -8.35 23.39 14.29
CA PHE A 67 -7.77 22.31 15.09
C PHE A 67 -8.35 20.95 14.72
N GLU A 68 -9.67 20.89 14.46
CA GLU A 68 -10.36 19.67 14.04
C GLU A 68 -9.92 19.25 12.63
N GLU A 69 -9.85 20.19 11.69
CA GLU A 69 -9.33 19.95 10.34
C GLU A 69 -7.90 19.41 10.38
N LEU A 70 -7.01 20.00 11.19
CA LEU A 70 -5.63 19.52 11.34
C LEU A 70 -5.60 18.10 11.92
N ALA A 71 -6.39 17.80 12.94
CA ALA A 71 -6.45 16.47 13.54
C ALA A 71 -6.88 15.41 12.53
N VAL A 72 -7.91 15.69 11.73
CA VAL A 72 -8.38 14.79 10.64
C VAL A 72 -7.28 14.57 9.60
N MET A 73 -6.54 15.61 9.23
CA MET A 73 -5.43 15.50 8.27
C MET A 73 -4.29 14.64 8.80
N ILE A 74 -3.92 14.80 10.08
CA ILE A 74 -2.88 13.98 10.74
C ILE A 74 -3.32 12.52 10.81
N ASP A 75 -4.57 12.26 11.21
CA ASP A 75 -5.10 10.90 11.26
C ASP A 75 -5.11 10.23 9.89
N LYS A 76 -5.52 10.97 8.85
CA LYS A 76 -5.49 10.50 7.46
C LYS A 76 -4.07 10.17 7.00
N HIS A 77 -3.08 11.00 7.37
CA HIS A 77 -1.67 10.73 7.06
C HIS A 77 -1.17 9.46 7.75
N ARG A 78 -1.46 9.30 9.05
CA ARG A 78 -1.08 8.13 9.84
C ARG A 78 -1.65 6.84 9.25
N LEU A 79 -2.95 6.83 8.93
CA LEU A 79 -3.60 5.67 8.30
C LEU A 79 -2.92 5.28 6.99
N TYR A 80 -2.51 6.26 6.18
CA TYR A 80 -1.75 6.00 4.95
C TYR A 80 -0.37 5.37 5.22
N ILE A 81 0.35 5.81 6.25
CA ILE A 81 1.66 5.22 6.61
C ILE A 81 1.49 3.75 7.00
N ASP A 82 0.52 3.45 7.87
CA ASP A 82 0.23 2.08 8.32
C ASP A 82 -0.22 1.17 7.16
N GLU A 83 -1.07 1.69 6.27
CA GLU A 83 -1.51 1.01 5.06
C GLU A 83 -0.33 0.70 4.13
N LYS A 84 0.52 1.70 3.87
CA LYS A 84 1.69 1.59 3.00
C LYS A 84 2.64 0.50 3.48
N GLU A 85 2.92 0.46 4.77
CA GLU A 85 3.80 -0.55 5.35
C GLU A 85 3.25 -1.96 5.14
N LYS A 86 1.97 -2.18 5.46
CA LYS A 86 1.30 -3.48 5.29
C LYS A 86 1.30 -3.95 3.84
N ASN A 87 0.90 -3.06 2.91
CA ASN A 87 0.83 -3.40 1.50
C ASN A 87 2.21 -3.62 0.88
N LYS A 88 3.23 -2.81 1.21
CA LYS A 88 4.60 -3.02 0.72
C LYS A 88 5.21 -4.31 1.25
N LYS A 89 4.94 -4.68 2.50
CA LYS A 89 5.39 -5.95 3.08
C LYS A 89 4.77 -7.14 2.34
N SER A 90 3.44 -7.15 2.19
CA SER A 90 2.73 -8.18 1.43
C SER A 90 3.24 -8.28 -0.02
N ALA A 91 3.39 -7.12 -0.70
CA ALA A 91 3.88 -7.06 -2.06
C ALA A 91 5.30 -7.62 -2.21
N LEU A 92 6.19 -7.38 -1.24
CA LEU A 92 7.54 -7.95 -1.25
C LEU A 92 7.50 -9.48 -1.13
N ASP A 93 6.66 -10.01 -0.25
CA ASP A 93 6.51 -11.46 -0.08
C ASP A 93 5.95 -12.11 -1.35
N LEU A 94 4.97 -11.49 -2.00
CA LEU A 94 4.45 -11.93 -3.30
C LEU A 94 5.51 -11.84 -4.40
N TRP A 95 6.32 -10.77 -4.43
CA TRP A 95 7.38 -10.58 -5.41
C TRP A 95 8.43 -11.70 -5.34
N LYS A 96 8.77 -12.16 -4.13
CA LYS A 96 9.68 -13.30 -3.91
C LYS A 96 9.07 -14.63 -4.36
N ARG A 97 7.74 -14.79 -4.29
CA ARG A 97 7.05 -16.01 -4.73
C ARG A 97 6.96 -16.14 -6.25
N VAL A 98 6.83 -15.03 -6.99
CA VAL A 98 6.76 -15.06 -8.46
C VAL A 98 7.87 -15.92 -9.12
N PRO A 99 9.17 -15.74 -8.81
CA PRO A 99 10.22 -16.58 -9.39
C PRO A 99 10.15 -18.05 -8.93
N ALA A 100 9.70 -18.32 -7.69
CA ALA A 100 9.52 -19.69 -7.20
C ALA A 100 8.45 -20.42 -8.01
N VAL A 101 7.27 -19.80 -8.20
CA VAL A 101 6.20 -20.37 -9.04
C VAL A 101 6.65 -20.54 -10.49
N ARG A 102 7.37 -19.57 -11.06
CA ARG A 102 7.94 -19.69 -12.41
C ARG A 102 8.86 -20.91 -12.53
N ARG A 103 9.70 -21.17 -11.52
CA ARG A 103 10.57 -22.34 -11.50
C ARG A 103 9.76 -23.65 -11.42
N ARG A 104 8.73 -23.70 -10.56
CA ARG A 104 7.83 -24.86 -10.48
C ARG A 104 7.18 -25.17 -11.84
N LEU A 105 6.64 -24.15 -12.52
CA LEU A 105 6.09 -24.30 -13.86
C LEU A 105 7.13 -24.80 -14.87
N HIS A 106 8.34 -24.26 -14.85
CA HIS A 106 9.40 -24.69 -15.76
C HIS A 106 9.75 -26.18 -15.56
N ASN A 107 9.86 -26.65 -14.32
CA ASN A 107 10.16 -28.05 -14.01
C ASN A 107 9.06 -29.03 -14.49
N ILE A 108 7.80 -28.59 -14.51
CA ILE A 108 6.68 -29.35 -15.07
C ILE A 108 6.78 -29.37 -16.60
N GLU A 109 7.10 -28.23 -17.22
CA GLU A 109 7.19 -28.10 -18.68
C GLU A 109 8.24 -29.02 -19.29
N GLU A 110 9.45 -29.06 -18.70
CA GLU A 110 10.56 -29.89 -19.19
C GLU A 110 10.18 -31.36 -19.36
N ARG A 111 9.15 -31.82 -18.64
CA ARG A 111 8.67 -33.20 -18.67
C ARG A 111 7.52 -33.40 -19.65
N LEU A 112 6.62 -32.43 -19.74
CA LEU A 112 5.50 -32.48 -20.68
C LEU A 112 5.96 -32.32 -22.13
N LEU A 113 7.11 -31.68 -22.36
CA LEU A 113 7.70 -31.47 -23.68
C LEU A 113 8.51 -32.66 -24.23
N ASP A 114 8.50 -33.84 -23.59
CA ASP A 114 8.92 -35.06 -24.29
C ASP A 114 8.02 -35.24 -25.52
N ILE A 115 8.63 -35.27 -26.71
CA ILE A 115 7.97 -35.19 -28.03
C ILE A 115 6.83 -36.21 -28.18
N ARG A 116 6.92 -37.35 -27.50
CA ARG A 116 5.89 -38.40 -27.54
C ARG A 116 4.61 -38.03 -26.78
N ALA A 117 4.68 -37.11 -25.83
CA ALA A 117 3.59 -36.79 -24.91
C ALA A 117 2.94 -35.42 -25.19
N TYR A 118 3.44 -34.65 -26.17
CA TYR A 118 2.95 -33.29 -26.43
C TYR A 118 1.46 -33.24 -26.78
N GLU A 119 1.01 -34.09 -27.72
CA GLU A 119 -0.41 -34.12 -28.13
C GLU A 119 -1.32 -34.53 -26.97
N GLU A 120 -0.89 -35.52 -26.17
CA GLU A 120 -1.62 -35.98 -24.98
C GLU A 120 -1.70 -34.90 -23.89
N ASN A 121 -0.68 -34.04 -23.79
CA ASN A 121 -0.58 -33.01 -22.77
C ASN A 121 -0.96 -31.60 -23.26
N PHE A 122 -1.48 -31.44 -24.48
CA PHE A 122 -1.75 -30.13 -25.06
C PHE A 122 -2.58 -29.20 -24.16
N ASN A 123 -3.65 -29.72 -23.55
CA ASN A 123 -4.48 -28.94 -22.62
C ASN A 123 -3.71 -28.46 -21.37
N ARG A 124 -2.74 -29.26 -20.89
CA ARG A 124 -1.90 -28.89 -19.76
C ARG A 124 -0.91 -27.80 -20.13
N ILE A 125 -0.33 -27.89 -21.33
CA ILE A 125 0.55 -26.85 -21.88
C ILE A 125 -0.21 -25.52 -21.99
N LEU A 126 -1.45 -25.54 -22.48
CA LEU A 126 -2.32 -24.36 -22.49
C LEU A 126 -2.60 -23.82 -21.08
N GLN A 127 -2.86 -24.70 -20.10
CA GLN A 127 -3.05 -24.28 -18.70
C GLN A 127 -1.80 -23.57 -18.16
N MET A 128 -0.61 -24.12 -18.41
CA MET A 128 0.66 -23.52 -17.99
C MET A 128 0.87 -22.13 -18.60
N ASP A 129 0.56 -21.96 -19.88
CA ASP A 129 0.66 -20.64 -20.54
C ASP A 129 -0.30 -19.62 -19.94
N ARG A 130 -1.52 -20.03 -19.56
CA ARG A 130 -2.45 -19.14 -18.82
C ARG A 130 -1.86 -18.73 -17.48
N ILE A 131 -1.31 -19.68 -16.70
CA ILE A 131 -0.69 -19.40 -15.41
C ILE A 131 0.50 -18.44 -15.58
N ARG A 132 1.35 -18.62 -16.59
CA ARG A 132 2.48 -17.72 -16.90
C ARG A 132 2.02 -16.30 -17.19
N ASN A 133 1.01 -16.15 -18.04
CA ASN A 133 0.43 -14.86 -18.36
C ASN A 133 -0.15 -14.20 -17.11
N PHE A 134 -0.77 -14.99 -16.23
CA PHE A 134 -1.33 -14.47 -15.01
C PHE A 134 -0.25 -14.04 -14.00
N LEU A 135 0.83 -14.80 -13.85
CA LEU A 135 2.01 -14.40 -13.08
C LEU A 135 2.63 -13.09 -13.60
N ASN A 136 2.68 -12.89 -14.91
CA ASN A 136 3.15 -11.63 -15.50
C ASN A 136 2.21 -10.46 -15.14
N ASN A 137 0.90 -10.68 -15.17
CA ASN A 137 -0.07 -9.68 -14.72
C ASN A 137 0.10 -9.34 -13.23
N ILE A 138 0.37 -10.34 -12.38
CA ILE A 138 0.67 -10.13 -10.95
C ILE A 138 1.94 -9.28 -10.79
N ALA A 139 3.03 -9.62 -11.49
CA ALA A 139 4.26 -8.84 -11.44
C ALA A 139 4.04 -7.38 -11.86
N GLU A 140 3.26 -7.14 -12.90
CA GLU A 140 2.91 -5.79 -13.33
C GLU A 140 2.06 -5.04 -12.29
N LYS A 141 1.11 -5.72 -11.63
CA LYS A 141 0.33 -5.12 -10.52
C LYS A 141 1.21 -4.80 -9.31
N LEU A 142 2.16 -5.66 -8.97
CA LEU A 142 3.14 -5.41 -7.90
C LEU A 142 3.98 -4.17 -8.20
N ARG A 143 4.44 -4.02 -9.45
CA ARG A 143 5.16 -2.81 -9.90
C ARG A 143 4.30 -1.56 -9.72
N LYS A 144 3.04 -1.60 -10.16
CA LYS A 144 2.06 -0.50 -10.00
C LYS A 144 1.79 -0.15 -8.54
N LEU A 145 1.76 -1.13 -7.64
CA LEU A 145 1.61 -0.90 -6.20
C LEU A 145 2.77 -0.09 -5.64
N TYR A 146 4.02 -0.45 -5.97
CA TYR A 146 5.18 0.33 -5.56
C TYR A 146 5.19 1.73 -6.19
N GLU A 147 4.82 1.84 -7.46
CA GLU A 147 4.71 3.12 -8.16
C GLU A 147 3.68 4.05 -7.51
N TYR A 148 2.50 3.53 -7.14
CA TYR A 148 1.48 4.29 -6.42
C TYR A 148 2.03 4.89 -5.12
N TYR A 149 2.72 4.10 -4.31
CA TYR A 149 3.30 4.60 -3.06
C TYR A 149 4.46 5.57 -3.29
N PHE A 150 5.28 5.34 -4.31
CA PHE A 150 6.35 6.27 -4.68
C PHE A 150 5.81 7.65 -5.07
N LEU A 151 4.80 7.69 -5.95
CA LEU A 151 4.15 8.93 -6.38
C LEU A 151 3.45 9.63 -5.21
N THR A 152 2.79 8.87 -4.33
CA THR A 152 2.08 9.42 -3.18
C THR A 152 3.04 9.93 -2.10
N ASP A 153 4.17 9.25 -1.86
CA ASP A 153 5.23 9.73 -0.95
C ASP A 153 5.82 11.06 -1.47
N ASN A 154 6.01 11.19 -2.78
CA ASN A 154 6.46 12.45 -3.39
C ASN A 154 5.43 13.58 -3.23
N SER A 155 4.13 13.31 -3.38
CA SER A 155 3.10 14.35 -3.17
C SER A 155 2.99 14.79 -1.71
N LEU A 156 3.31 13.89 -0.77
CA LEU A 156 3.29 14.15 0.67
C LEU A 156 4.61 14.70 1.23
N MET A 157 5.59 14.97 0.37
CA MET A 157 6.88 15.49 0.83
C MET A 157 6.70 16.77 1.67
N GLY A 158 7.28 16.77 2.87
CA GLY A 158 7.22 17.90 3.81
C GLY A 158 5.88 18.08 4.52
N ILE A 159 4.95 17.13 4.43
CA ILE A 159 3.64 17.25 5.07
C ILE A 159 3.72 17.41 6.60
N GLU A 160 4.61 16.67 7.25
CA GLU A 160 4.79 16.72 8.72
C GLU A 160 5.27 18.11 9.17
N ALA A 161 6.25 18.70 8.47
CA ALA A 161 6.72 20.05 8.75
C ALA A 161 5.60 21.10 8.59
N LYS A 162 4.70 20.88 7.61
CA LYS A 162 3.53 21.74 7.42
C LYS A 162 2.50 21.56 8.54
N PHE A 163 2.27 20.33 9.02
CA PHE A 163 1.43 20.10 10.20
C PHE A 163 1.97 20.79 11.44
N ASP A 164 3.29 20.77 11.65
CA ASP A 164 3.94 21.47 12.75
C ASP A 164 3.77 22.99 12.64
N GLU A 165 3.87 23.55 11.44
CA GLU A 165 3.64 24.99 11.20
C GLU A 165 2.20 25.42 11.51
N ILE A 166 1.22 24.63 11.06
CA ILE A 166 -0.21 24.85 11.35
C ILE A 166 -0.43 24.78 12.86
N ARG A 167 0.11 23.76 13.53
CA ARG A 167 -0.01 23.57 14.98
C ARG A 167 0.56 24.77 15.75
N LYS A 168 1.77 25.21 15.42
CA LYS A 168 2.41 26.39 16.04
C LYS A 168 1.56 27.65 15.85
N SER A 169 1.01 27.85 14.65
CA SER A 169 0.15 29.00 14.35
C SER A 169 -1.15 28.99 15.15
N LEU A 170 -1.77 27.81 15.30
CA LEU A 170 -2.97 27.62 16.11
C LEU A 170 -2.71 27.82 17.61
N ASP A 171 -1.60 27.29 18.13
CA ASP A 171 -1.20 27.46 19.53
C ASP A 171 -0.91 28.93 19.86
N ALA A 172 -0.20 29.66 18.98
CA ALA A 172 0.03 31.10 19.13
C ALA A 172 -1.29 31.89 19.19
N LYS A 173 -2.27 31.54 18.36
CA LYS A 173 -3.60 32.14 18.38
C LYS A 173 -4.36 31.84 19.66
N LYS A 174 -4.32 30.60 20.15
CA LYS A 174 -4.93 30.22 21.42
C LYS A 174 -4.35 31.04 22.59
N VAL A 175 -3.04 31.23 22.64
CA VAL A 175 -2.39 32.10 23.64
C VAL A 175 -2.85 33.55 23.49
N SER A 176 -2.96 34.07 22.26
CA SER A 176 -3.42 35.45 22.03
C SER A 176 -4.88 35.70 22.47
N LEU A 177 -5.75 34.70 22.36
CA LEU A 177 -7.15 34.79 22.79
C LEU A 177 -7.29 34.71 24.32
N VAL A 178 -6.45 33.91 24.98
CA VAL A 178 -6.43 33.82 26.45
C VAL A 178 -5.81 35.07 27.08
N THR A 179 -4.80 35.68 26.44
CA THR A 179 -4.09 36.86 26.95
C THR A 179 -4.78 38.19 26.65
N LYS A 180 -5.59 38.27 25.57
CA LYS A 180 -6.53 39.38 25.39
C LYS A 180 -7.59 39.29 26.48
N LYS A 181 -7.35 39.98 27.61
CA LYS A 181 -8.43 40.35 28.54
C LYS A 181 -9.62 40.80 27.68
N PRO A 182 -10.86 40.33 27.93
CA PRO A 182 -12.00 40.93 27.27
C PRO A 182 -11.87 42.41 27.52
N ASN A 183 -11.72 43.21 26.46
CA ASN A 183 -11.84 44.65 26.59
C ASN A 183 -13.12 44.84 27.36
N SER A 184 -13.01 45.34 28.58
CA SER A 184 -14.14 45.85 29.33
C SER A 184 -14.71 46.91 28.41
N LYS A 185 -15.66 46.51 27.56
CA LYS A 185 -16.63 47.43 27.01
C LYS A 185 -17.31 47.94 28.26
N CYS A 186 -16.84 49.08 28.77
CA CYS A 186 -17.68 49.98 29.55
C CYS A 186 -18.86 50.27 28.63
N PHE A 187 -19.86 49.39 28.70
CA PHE A 187 -21.20 49.71 28.29
C PHE A 187 -21.67 50.77 29.29
N TRP A 188 -21.72 52.02 28.80
CA TRP A 188 -22.65 53.08 29.20
C TRP A 188 -22.42 53.86 30.52
N ILE A 189 -22.28 55.20 30.36
CA ILE A 189 -22.72 56.31 31.26
C ILE A 189 -21.91 56.67 32.54
N PHE A 190 -20.67 56.21 32.78
CA PHE A 190 -19.91 56.72 33.94
C PHE A 190 -18.45 57.05 33.66
N CYS A 191 -18.22 58.11 32.88
CA CYS A 191 -17.05 58.98 33.07
C CYS A 191 -17.59 60.42 33.09
N ILE A 192 -17.32 61.10 34.20
CA ILE A 192 -17.74 62.46 34.60
C ILE A 192 -17.59 63.49 33.47
#